data_AF-A0A1I7XW39-F1
#
_entry.id   AF-A0A1I7XW39-F1
#
_cell.length_a   1.000
_cell.length_b   1.000
_cell.length_c   1.000
_cell.angle_alpha   90.00
_cell.angle_beta   90.00
_cell.angle_gamma   90.00
#
_symmetry.space_group_name_H-M   'P 1'
#
loop_
_entity.id
_entity.type
_entity.pdbx_description
1 polymer ?
#
loop_
_entity_poly.entity_id
_entity_poly.type
_entity_poly.pdbx_seq_one_letter_code
_entity_poly.pdbx_strand_id
1 'polypeptide(L)'
;SSGTIRAIGLALKAGGMGNGEVNAEGLAWLKRKLFKLGDTDKIDFEGVKPDRRTIFPAGLAILEAIFDALELQRMDHCEGALREGVLYDLLGRHHHEDVRERTLTSLMERYHVDQGQAARVERKALHAFDQVAKAWDLEDGIWRELLGWAAKVHEVGLDIAHYHYHKHGAYLIEHSDLAGFSREDQQMLALLVRGHRRNIPKDKFAEFGDDGVKLIRLCVLLRFAILFHHIRGTQQMPTVKLHAAG
;
A
#
# COMPACT_ATOMS: atom_id res chain seq x y z
N SER A 1 -6.83 7.49 14.74
CA SER A 1 -6.75 7.83 16.18
C SER A 1 -8.18 8.05 16.70
N SER A 2 -8.68 7.13 17.52
CA SER A 2 -10.07 7.12 18.04
C SER A 2 -10.28 8.05 19.25
N GLY A 3 -9.22 8.77 19.68
CA GLY A 3 -9.21 9.49 20.95
C GLY A 3 -10.21 10.65 21.06
N THR A 4 -10.38 11.45 20.01
CA THR A 4 -11.29 12.60 20.00
C THR A 4 -12.75 12.16 19.96
N ILE A 5 -13.09 11.24 19.03
CA ILE A 5 -14.46 10.72 18.86
C ILE A 5 -14.91 10.03 20.15
N ARG A 6 -14.05 9.21 20.78
CA ARG A 6 -14.36 8.58 22.07
C ARG A 6 -14.56 9.59 23.20
N ALA A 7 -13.71 10.62 23.30
CA ALA A 7 -13.85 11.64 24.33
C ALA A 7 -15.16 12.44 24.16
N ILE A 8 -15.53 12.78 22.93
CA ILE A 8 -16.81 13.42 22.61
C ILE A 8 -17.97 12.50 22.99
N GLY A 9 -17.96 11.23 22.55
CA GLY A 9 -19.00 10.26 22.89
C GLY A 9 -19.22 10.09 24.40
N LEU A 10 -18.13 10.02 25.19
CA LEU A 10 -18.21 9.99 26.65
C LEU A 10 -18.80 11.28 27.24
N ALA A 11 -18.36 12.45 26.76
CA ALA A 11 -18.90 13.73 27.20
C ALA A 11 -20.39 13.89 26.88
N LEU A 12 -20.84 13.40 25.71
CA LEU A 12 -22.25 13.40 25.32
C LEU A 12 -23.07 12.47 26.20
N LYS A 13 -22.57 11.25 26.47
CA LYS A 13 -23.22 10.30 27.38
C LYS A 13 -23.39 10.87 28.79
N ALA A 14 -22.34 11.46 29.34
CA ALA A 14 -22.36 12.12 30.65
C ALA A 14 -23.34 13.31 30.68
N GLY A 15 -23.49 14.01 29.55
CA GLY A 15 -24.43 15.10 29.36
C GLY A 15 -25.89 14.67 29.09
N GLY A 16 -26.18 13.37 29.00
CA GLY A 16 -27.50 12.85 28.65
C GLY A 16 -27.90 13.07 27.19
N MET A 17 -26.94 13.32 26.30
CA MET A 17 -27.15 13.61 24.88
C MET A 17 -26.99 12.35 23.98
N GLY A 18 -27.19 11.16 24.54
CA GLY A 18 -27.03 9.87 23.85
C GLY A 18 -26.43 8.79 24.75
N ASN A 19 -26.13 7.63 24.18
CA ASN A 19 -25.60 6.45 24.89
C ASN A 19 -24.07 6.25 24.72
N GLY A 20 -23.38 7.20 24.11
CA GLY A 20 -21.93 7.13 23.82
C GLY A 20 -21.60 7.21 22.33
N GLU A 21 -22.62 7.22 21.48
CA GLU A 21 -22.55 7.63 20.08
C GLU A 21 -22.41 9.15 19.94
N VAL A 22 -21.83 9.58 18.82
CA VAL A 22 -21.84 10.98 18.40
C VAL A 22 -23.06 11.22 17.52
N ASN A 23 -23.81 12.28 17.79
CA ASN A 23 -24.96 12.72 17.00
C ASN A 23 -24.96 14.25 16.88
N ALA A 24 -25.65 14.78 15.87
CA ALA A 24 -25.64 16.21 15.54
C ALA A 24 -26.16 17.09 16.71
N GLU A 25 -27.23 16.64 17.40
CA GLU A 25 -27.80 17.37 18.54
C GLU A 25 -26.81 17.48 19.70
N GLY A 26 -26.11 16.38 20.00
CA GLY A 26 -25.07 16.29 21.01
C GLY A 26 -23.88 17.20 20.68
N LEU A 27 -23.42 17.20 19.42
CA LEU A 27 -22.35 18.11 18.97
C LEU A 27 -22.74 19.58 19.18
N ALA A 28 -23.95 19.97 18.77
CA ALA A 28 -24.46 21.32 18.96
C ALA A 28 -24.59 21.69 20.44
N TRP A 29 -25.01 20.75 21.30
CA TRP A 29 -25.05 20.95 22.75
C TRP A 29 -23.66 21.17 23.33
N LEU A 30 -22.69 20.33 22.96
CA LEU A 30 -21.32 20.39 23.49
C LEU A 30 -20.62 21.68 23.06
N LYS A 31 -20.84 22.11 21.82
CA LYS A 31 -20.38 23.40 21.28
C LYS A 31 -20.90 24.58 22.12
N ARG A 32 -22.20 24.61 22.42
CA ARG A 32 -22.78 25.63 23.30
C ARG A 32 -22.18 25.59 24.71
N LYS A 33 -21.91 24.41 25.26
CA LYS A 33 -21.22 24.26 26.55
C LYS A 33 -19.80 24.82 26.52
N LEU A 34 -19.02 24.53 25.48
CA LEU A 34 -17.67 25.06 25.33
C LEU A 34 -17.66 26.58 25.23
N PHE A 35 -18.54 27.18 24.42
CA PHE A 35 -18.63 28.64 24.32
C PHE A 35 -19.00 29.30 25.65
N LYS A 36 -19.87 28.67 26.46
CA LYS A 36 -20.20 29.17 27.81
C LYS A 36 -19.02 29.13 28.79
N LEU A 37 -18.14 28.13 28.67
CA LEU A 37 -16.94 28.05 29.50
C LEU A 37 -15.92 29.14 29.14
N GLY A 38 -15.77 29.42 27.85
CA GLY A 38 -14.92 30.49 27.30
C GLY A 38 -13.41 30.29 27.48
N ASP A 39 -13.01 29.19 28.13
CA ASP A 39 -11.63 28.90 28.50
C ASP A 39 -11.42 27.38 28.49
N THR A 40 -10.36 26.94 27.81
CA THR A 40 -10.03 25.52 27.67
C THR A 40 -9.62 24.88 28.99
N ASP A 41 -9.00 25.62 29.90
CA ASP A 41 -8.51 25.05 31.17
C ASP A 41 -9.65 24.65 32.09
N LYS A 42 -10.83 25.23 31.88
CA LYS A 42 -12.08 24.94 32.60
C LYS A 42 -12.85 23.74 32.04
N ILE A 43 -12.36 23.11 30.97
CA ILE A 43 -13.01 21.94 30.37
C ILE A 43 -12.87 20.76 31.33
N ASP A 44 -13.97 20.42 31.99
CA ASP A 44 -14.09 19.26 32.87
C ASP A 44 -15.26 18.38 32.39
N PHE A 45 -15.00 17.64 31.31
CA PHE A 45 -15.96 16.71 30.73
C PHE A 45 -15.46 15.28 30.89
N GLU A 46 -16.38 14.36 31.12
CA GLU A 46 -16.05 12.94 31.19
C GLU A 46 -15.37 12.47 29.89
N GLY A 47 -14.28 11.73 30.01
CA GLY A 47 -13.48 11.27 28.88
C GLY A 47 -12.46 12.28 28.34
N VAL A 48 -12.45 13.53 28.83
CA VAL A 48 -11.46 14.55 28.48
C VAL A 48 -10.39 14.64 29.55
N LYS A 49 -9.20 14.10 29.26
CA LYS A 49 -8.05 14.19 30.14
C LYS A 49 -7.47 15.62 30.17
N PRO A 50 -6.78 16.04 31.25
CA PRO A 50 -6.22 17.40 31.37
C PRO A 50 -5.30 17.80 30.20
N ASP A 51 -4.46 16.87 29.73
CA ASP A 51 -3.55 17.05 28.59
C ASP A 51 -4.28 17.25 27.25
N ARG A 52 -5.57 16.95 27.17
CA ARG A 52 -6.39 17.07 25.96
C ARG A 52 -7.32 18.27 25.94
N ARG A 53 -7.41 19.03 27.03
CA ARG A 53 -8.32 20.18 27.15
C ARG A 53 -8.11 21.22 26.05
N THR A 54 -6.86 21.56 25.77
CA THR A 54 -6.49 22.58 24.78
C THR A 54 -6.81 22.16 23.34
N ILE A 55 -6.76 20.85 23.03
CA ILE A 55 -7.05 20.32 21.69
C ILE A 55 -8.51 19.90 21.49
N PHE A 56 -9.29 19.79 22.57
CA PHE A 56 -10.67 19.30 22.53
C PHE A 56 -11.61 20.16 21.65
N PRO A 57 -11.61 21.52 21.73
CA PRO A 57 -12.46 22.34 20.87
C PRO A 57 -12.16 22.18 19.38
N ALA A 58 -10.88 22.05 19.02
CA ALA A 58 -10.47 21.82 17.63
C ALA A 58 -10.97 20.46 17.13
N GLY A 59 -10.86 19.43 17.97
CA GLY A 59 -11.40 18.10 17.68
C GLY A 59 -12.93 18.10 17.48
N LEU A 60 -13.67 18.84 18.31
CA LEU A 60 -15.10 19.01 18.16
C LEU A 60 -15.46 19.72 16.85
N ALA A 61 -14.76 20.81 16.51
CA ALA A 61 -15.02 21.57 15.29
C ALA A 61 -14.78 20.74 14.02
N ILE A 62 -13.71 19.94 13.98
CA ILE A 62 -13.44 19.01 12.87
C ILE A 62 -14.57 17.97 12.77
N LEU A 63 -15.02 17.42 13.90
CA LEU A 63 -16.08 16.41 13.88
C LEU A 63 -17.44 16.99 13.46
N GLU A 64 -17.77 18.20 13.88
CA GLU A 64 -18.95 18.94 13.41
C GLU A 64 -18.88 19.15 11.89
N ALA A 65 -17.75 19.60 11.36
CA ALA A 65 -17.56 19.78 9.92
C ALA A 65 -17.69 18.46 9.13
N ILE A 66 -17.24 17.32 9.68
CA ILE A 66 -17.42 16.00 9.08
C ILE A 66 -18.90 15.62 9.05
N PHE A 67 -19.64 15.86 10.14
CA PHE A 67 -21.07 15.61 10.19
C PHE A 67 -21.84 16.43 9.16
N ASP A 68 -21.50 17.72 9.03
CA ASP A 68 -22.12 18.62 8.05
C ASP A 68 -21.77 18.21 6.61
N ALA A 69 -20.50 17.91 6.32
CA ALA A 69 -20.03 17.60 4.97
C ALA A 69 -20.54 16.25 4.45
N LEU A 70 -20.79 15.29 5.34
CA LEU A 70 -21.24 13.93 5.00
C LEU A 70 -22.71 13.67 5.37
N GLU A 71 -23.44 14.69 5.82
CA GLU A 71 -24.85 14.62 6.26
C GLU A 71 -25.10 13.51 7.31
N LEU A 72 -24.15 13.30 8.22
CA LEU A 72 -24.21 12.22 9.20
C LEU A 72 -25.25 12.52 10.28
N GLN A 73 -26.07 11.52 10.60
CA GLN A 73 -27.01 11.60 11.72
C GLN A 73 -26.42 11.03 13.01
N ARG A 74 -25.58 9.99 12.87
CA ARG A 74 -25.00 9.24 13.98
C ARG A 74 -23.66 8.65 13.57
N MET A 75 -22.71 8.61 14.51
CA MET A 75 -21.42 7.94 14.38
C MET A 75 -21.08 7.23 15.69
N ASP A 76 -20.85 5.92 15.62
CA ASP A 76 -20.33 5.15 16.76
C ASP A 76 -18.80 5.21 16.79
N HIS A 77 -18.20 5.06 17.97
CA HIS A 77 -16.75 4.97 18.11
C HIS A 77 -16.30 3.50 18.02
N CYS A 78 -15.24 3.23 17.27
CA CYS A 78 -14.61 1.92 17.24
C CYS A 78 -13.46 1.82 18.25
N GLU A 79 -13.27 0.63 18.83
CA GLU A 79 -12.12 0.33 19.70
C GLU A 79 -10.84 0.13 18.89
N GLY A 80 -10.93 -0.41 17.67
CA GLY A 80 -9.81 -0.57 16.76
C GLY A 80 -9.42 0.72 16.04
N ALA A 81 -8.12 0.93 15.86
CA ALA A 81 -7.53 2.02 15.11
C ALA A 81 -6.36 1.50 14.25
N LEU A 82 -5.36 2.35 14.00
CA LEU A 82 -4.23 2.02 13.15
C LEU A 82 -3.36 0.90 13.73
N ARG A 83 -3.23 0.80 15.05
CA ARG A 83 -2.36 -0.21 15.68
C ARG A 83 -2.89 -1.62 15.42
N GLU A 84 -4.19 -1.80 15.57
CA GLU A 84 -4.88 -3.04 15.29
C GLU A 84 -4.79 -3.36 13.80
N GLY A 85 -5.03 -2.37 12.92
CA GLY A 85 -4.82 -2.53 11.47
C GLY A 85 -3.41 -3.01 11.11
N VAL A 86 -2.36 -2.35 11.63
CA VAL A 86 -0.96 -2.74 11.40
C VAL A 86 -0.64 -4.12 12.01
N LEU A 87 -1.22 -4.47 13.16
CA LEU A 87 -1.04 -5.80 13.75
C LEU A 87 -1.67 -6.89 12.88
N TYR A 88 -2.86 -6.65 12.34
CA TYR A 88 -3.50 -7.54 11.38
C TYR A 88 -2.70 -7.63 10.08
N ASP A 89 -2.17 -6.51 9.58
CA ASP A 89 -1.28 -6.49 8.41
C ASP A 89 -0.02 -7.34 8.67
N LEU A 90 0.61 -7.20 9.84
CA LEU A 90 1.82 -7.93 10.24
C LEU A 90 1.59 -9.44 10.34
N LEU A 91 0.52 -9.85 11.03
CA LEU A 91 0.12 -11.26 11.15
C LEU A 91 -0.26 -11.84 9.78
N GLY A 92 -0.81 -11.00 8.91
CA GLY A 92 -1.28 -11.39 7.61
C GLY A 92 -0.23 -11.28 6.49
N ARG A 93 1.02 -10.86 6.71
CA ARG A 93 2.00 -10.76 5.60
C ARG A 93 2.27 -12.07 4.87
N HIS A 94 1.96 -13.21 5.48
CA HIS A 94 1.98 -14.54 4.87
C HIS A 94 0.64 -14.97 4.23
N HIS A 95 -0.44 -14.19 4.42
CA HIS A 95 -1.81 -14.47 3.98
C HIS A 95 -2.45 -13.33 3.15
N HIS A 96 -1.75 -12.21 2.91
CA HIS A 96 -2.22 -11.06 2.10
C HIS A 96 -1.79 -11.15 0.63
N GLU A 97 -1.32 -12.31 0.17
CA GLU A 97 -1.08 -12.57 -1.26
C GLU A 97 -2.32 -12.15 -2.07
N ASP A 98 -3.53 -12.49 -1.60
CA ASP A 98 -4.80 -12.11 -2.22
C ASP A 98 -5.01 -10.60 -2.36
N VAL A 99 -4.58 -9.79 -1.39
CA VAL A 99 -4.77 -8.32 -1.44
C VAL A 99 -3.80 -7.68 -2.43
N ARG A 100 -2.53 -8.11 -2.41
CA ARG A 100 -1.50 -7.63 -3.35
C ARG A 100 -1.83 -8.03 -4.78
N GLU A 101 -2.23 -9.29 -4.98
CA GLU A 101 -2.66 -9.83 -6.26
C GLU A 101 -3.87 -9.08 -6.82
N ARG A 102 -4.90 -8.84 -6.00
CA ARG A 102 -6.05 -8.02 -6.39
C ARG A 102 -5.65 -6.60 -6.74
N THR A 103 -4.77 -5.99 -5.96
CA THR A 103 -4.28 -4.62 -6.19
C THR A 103 -3.54 -4.51 -7.52
N LEU A 104 -2.63 -5.44 -7.82
CA LEU A 104 -1.92 -5.46 -9.10
C LEU A 104 -2.84 -5.79 -10.26
N THR A 105 -3.80 -6.70 -10.07
CA THR A 105 -4.82 -7.00 -11.09
C THR A 105 -5.62 -5.74 -11.44
N SER A 106 -6.10 -5.01 -10.45
CA SER A 106 -6.80 -3.73 -10.67
C SER A 106 -5.91 -2.67 -11.33
N LEU A 107 -4.60 -2.65 -11.00
CA LEU A 107 -3.64 -1.76 -11.66
C LEU A 107 -3.47 -2.13 -13.14
N MET A 108 -3.33 -3.42 -13.44
CA MET A 108 -3.20 -3.93 -14.81
C MET A 108 -4.44 -3.64 -15.64
N GLU A 109 -5.64 -3.80 -15.08
CA GLU A 109 -6.90 -3.45 -15.73
C GLU A 109 -7.00 -1.96 -16.04
N ARG A 110 -6.66 -1.11 -15.05
CA ARG A 110 -6.72 0.35 -15.19
C ARG A 110 -5.82 0.88 -16.31
N TYR A 111 -4.65 0.27 -16.50
CA TYR A 111 -3.65 0.67 -17.51
C TYR A 111 -3.61 -0.28 -18.71
N HIS A 112 -4.69 -1.03 -18.95
CA HIS A 112 -4.88 -1.86 -20.14
C HIS A 112 -3.71 -2.81 -20.46
N VAL A 113 -3.09 -3.37 -19.43
CA VAL A 113 -1.95 -4.29 -19.59
C VAL A 113 -2.42 -5.56 -20.30
N ASP A 114 -1.65 -6.04 -21.27
CA ASP A 114 -1.86 -7.33 -21.93
C ASP A 114 -1.61 -8.46 -20.93
N GLN A 115 -2.69 -8.94 -20.29
CA GLN A 115 -2.63 -9.99 -19.27
C GLN A 115 -2.03 -11.30 -19.82
N GLY A 116 -2.24 -11.60 -21.10
CA GLY A 116 -1.68 -12.78 -21.74
C GLY A 116 -0.15 -12.68 -21.88
N GLN A 117 0.35 -11.50 -22.21
CA GLN A 117 1.79 -11.23 -22.24
C GLN A 117 2.40 -11.25 -20.84
N ALA A 118 1.76 -10.58 -19.88
CA ALA A 118 2.17 -10.58 -18.48
C ALA A 118 2.34 -12.01 -17.93
N ALA A 119 1.33 -12.87 -18.13
CA ALA A 119 1.36 -14.26 -17.67
C ALA A 119 2.47 -15.11 -18.35
N ARG A 120 2.77 -14.85 -19.64
CA ARG A 120 3.89 -15.51 -20.34
C ARG A 120 5.23 -15.12 -19.72
N VAL A 121 5.45 -13.83 -19.51
CA VAL A 121 6.69 -13.30 -18.91
C VAL A 121 6.85 -13.79 -17.48
N GLU A 122 5.78 -13.73 -16.67
CA GLU A 122 5.77 -14.21 -15.29
C GLU A 122 6.18 -15.68 -15.21
N ARG A 123 5.50 -16.56 -15.95
CA ARG A 123 5.81 -17.99 -15.94
C ARG A 123 7.27 -18.27 -16.33
N LYS A 124 7.81 -17.53 -17.31
CA LYS A 124 9.20 -17.69 -17.73
C LYS A 124 10.18 -17.16 -16.67
N ALA A 125 9.87 -16.03 -16.03
CA ALA A 125 10.67 -15.44 -14.98
C ALA A 125 10.74 -16.35 -13.74
N LEU A 126 9.59 -16.88 -13.29
CA LEU A 126 9.52 -17.81 -12.16
C LEU A 126 10.21 -19.15 -12.47
N HIS A 127 10.03 -19.69 -13.68
CA HIS A 127 10.75 -20.89 -14.08
C HIS A 127 12.27 -20.70 -14.15
N ALA A 128 12.72 -19.49 -14.49
CA ALA A 128 14.14 -19.14 -14.47
C ALA A 128 14.65 -18.97 -13.04
N PHE A 129 13.86 -18.33 -12.18
CA PHE A 129 14.13 -18.16 -10.75
C PHE A 129 14.31 -19.51 -10.06
N ASP A 130 13.39 -20.44 -10.25
CA ASP A 130 13.39 -21.76 -9.59
C ASP A 130 14.67 -22.57 -9.92
N GLN A 131 15.37 -22.27 -11.02
CA GLN A 131 16.63 -22.93 -11.41
C GLN A 131 17.88 -22.35 -10.73
N VAL A 132 17.83 -21.07 -10.31
CA VAL A 132 19.00 -20.34 -9.81
C VAL A 132 18.86 -19.88 -8.36
N ALA A 133 17.66 -19.95 -7.79
CA ALA A 133 17.35 -19.38 -6.47
C ALA A 133 18.32 -19.84 -5.38
N LYS A 134 18.59 -21.15 -5.32
CA LYS A 134 19.54 -21.73 -4.36
C LYS A 134 20.97 -21.20 -4.52
N ALA A 135 21.47 -21.15 -5.76
CA ALA A 135 22.83 -20.68 -6.02
C ALA A 135 23.00 -19.18 -5.75
N TRP A 136 21.90 -18.43 -5.75
CA TRP A 136 21.87 -16.99 -5.56
C TRP A 136 21.32 -16.55 -4.20
N ASP A 137 21.10 -17.46 -3.26
CA ASP A 137 20.55 -17.16 -1.93
C ASP A 137 19.21 -16.40 -1.99
N LEU A 138 18.31 -16.87 -2.86
CA LEU A 138 16.96 -16.29 -3.07
C LEU A 138 15.84 -17.18 -2.54
N GLU A 139 16.16 -18.30 -1.88
CA GLU A 139 15.16 -19.25 -1.37
C GLU A 139 14.36 -18.68 -0.18
N ASP A 140 14.92 -17.72 0.54
CA ASP A 140 14.29 -17.07 1.68
C ASP A 140 13.64 -15.72 1.30
N GLY A 141 12.49 -15.41 1.89
CA GLY A 141 11.85 -14.10 1.78
C GLY A 141 10.92 -13.93 0.57
N ILE A 142 10.70 -12.68 0.15
CA ILE A 142 9.65 -12.30 -0.82
C ILE A 142 10.10 -12.33 -2.29
N TRP A 143 11.34 -12.74 -2.58
CA TRP A 143 11.99 -12.50 -3.88
C TRP A 143 11.25 -13.13 -5.06
N ARG A 144 10.71 -14.34 -4.86
CA ARG A 144 9.96 -15.06 -5.87
C ARG A 144 8.65 -14.33 -6.23
N GLU A 145 7.90 -13.92 -5.21
CA GLU A 145 6.65 -13.17 -5.35
C GLU A 145 6.92 -11.81 -6.02
N LEU A 146 7.93 -11.09 -5.54
CA LEU A 146 8.33 -9.79 -6.06
C LEU A 146 8.70 -9.85 -7.56
N LEU A 147 9.40 -10.90 -8.00
CA LEU A 147 9.68 -11.13 -9.42
C LEU A 147 8.40 -11.41 -10.22
N GLY A 148 7.48 -12.20 -9.66
CA GLY A 148 6.18 -12.47 -10.28
C GLY A 148 5.36 -11.20 -10.47
N TRP A 149 5.25 -10.37 -9.44
CA TRP A 149 4.59 -9.06 -9.49
C TRP A 149 5.25 -8.14 -10.52
N ALA A 150 6.58 -8.04 -10.51
CA ALA A 150 7.30 -7.20 -11.48
C ALA A 150 7.03 -7.65 -12.92
N ALA A 151 6.96 -8.96 -13.17
CA ALA A 151 6.59 -9.50 -14.47
C ALA A 151 5.14 -9.19 -14.86
N LYS A 152 4.20 -9.19 -13.91
CA LYS A 152 2.80 -8.82 -14.16
C LYS A 152 2.66 -7.37 -14.63
N VAL A 153 3.35 -6.44 -13.97
CA VAL A 153 3.15 -4.99 -14.17
C VAL A 153 4.22 -4.31 -15.02
N HIS A 154 5.18 -5.04 -15.61
CA HIS A 154 6.29 -4.43 -16.35
C HIS A 154 5.85 -3.55 -17.55
N GLU A 155 4.67 -3.82 -18.12
CA GLU A 155 4.11 -3.08 -19.25
C GLU A 155 3.10 -1.98 -18.87
N VAL A 156 2.88 -1.72 -17.57
CA VAL A 156 1.91 -0.71 -17.10
C VAL A 156 2.18 0.71 -17.65
N GLY A 157 3.45 1.02 -17.95
CA GLY A 157 3.82 2.30 -18.55
C GLY A 157 3.51 2.45 -20.04
N LEU A 158 3.07 1.39 -20.74
CA LEU A 158 2.74 1.45 -22.17
C LEU A 158 1.49 2.30 -22.44
N ASP A 159 0.57 2.36 -21.48
CA ASP A 159 -0.65 3.19 -21.54
C ASP A 159 -0.33 4.69 -21.60
N ILE A 160 0.85 5.09 -21.09
CA ILE A 160 1.35 6.47 -21.18
C ILE A 160 2.08 6.68 -22.53
N ALA A 161 3.13 5.88 -22.78
CA ALA A 161 3.92 6.01 -24.00
C ALA A 161 4.81 4.78 -24.24
N HIS A 162 4.99 4.39 -25.50
CA HIS A 162 5.94 3.33 -25.88
C HIS A 162 7.40 3.71 -25.62
N TYR A 163 7.74 5.00 -25.79
CA TYR A 163 9.07 5.50 -25.47
C TYR A 163 9.22 5.57 -23.94
N HIS A 164 10.34 5.07 -23.42
CA HIS A 164 10.61 5.06 -21.98
C HIS A 164 9.54 4.41 -21.07
N TYR A 165 8.71 3.49 -21.56
CA TYR A 165 7.64 2.89 -20.75
C TYR A 165 8.09 2.24 -19.42
N HIS A 166 9.32 1.75 -19.33
CA HIS A 166 9.93 1.29 -18.07
C HIS A 166 10.05 2.39 -17.01
N LYS A 167 10.33 3.63 -17.40
CA LYS A 167 10.36 4.79 -16.49
C LYS A 167 8.94 5.22 -16.10
N HIS A 168 8.01 5.22 -17.07
CA HIS A 168 6.60 5.54 -16.81
C HIS A 168 5.95 4.50 -15.88
N GLY A 169 6.21 3.22 -16.12
CA GLY A 169 5.70 2.15 -15.27
C GLY A 169 6.26 2.21 -13.85
N ALA A 170 7.57 2.45 -13.71
CA ALA A 170 8.17 2.67 -12.40
C ALA A 170 7.55 3.86 -11.67
N TYR A 171 7.34 4.98 -12.36
CA TYR A 171 6.69 6.18 -11.80
C TYR A 171 5.25 5.89 -11.34
N LEU A 172 4.46 5.19 -12.17
CA LEU A 172 3.10 4.80 -11.82
C LEU A 172 3.10 3.91 -10.57
N ILE A 173 3.97 2.91 -10.50
CA ILE A 173 4.06 2.00 -9.35
C ILE A 173 4.50 2.76 -8.10
N GLU A 174 5.51 3.61 -8.19
CA GLU A 174 6.08 4.35 -7.04
C GLU A 174 5.09 5.35 -6.42
N HIS A 175 4.16 5.88 -7.22
CA HIS A 175 3.21 6.90 -6.78
C HIS A 175 1.75 6.44 -6.75
N SER A 176 1.50 5.15 -6.98
CA SER A 176 0.17 4.55 -6.78
C SER A 176 -0.05 4.13 -5.33
N ASP A 177 -1.31 4.10 -4.91
CA ASP A 177 -1.69 3.44 -3.66
C ASP A 177 -1.82 1.94 -3.91
N LEU A 178 -0.82 1.16 -3.46
CA LEU A 178 -0.77 -0.29 -3.66
C LEU A 178 -1.10 -1.00 -2.34
N ALA A 179 -2.40 -1.19 -2.09
CA ALA A 179 -2.87 -1.87 -0.89
C ALA A 179 -2.18 -3.24 -0.69
N GLY A 180 -1.73 -3.48 0.54
CA GLY A 180 -1.00 -4.69 0.92
C GLY A 180 0.52 -4.65 0.68
N PHE A 181 1.05 -3.66 -0.04
CA PHE A 181 2.49 -3.46 -0.20
C PHE A 181 3.04 -2.57 0.91
N SER A 182 4.19 -2.93 1.47
CA SER A 182 4.97 -1.97 2.25
C SER A 182 5.60 -0.94 1.30
N ARG A 183 6.02 0.22 1.84
CA ARG A 183 6.70 1.25 1.05
C ARG A 183 8.00 0.71 0.43
N GLU A 184 8.71 -0.14 1.16
CA GLU A 184 9.95 -0.78 0.68
C GLU A 184 9.65 -1.77 -0.46
N ASP A 185 8.63 -2.64 -0.30
CA ASP A 185 8.21 -3.58 -1.36
C ASP A 185 7.80 -2.87 -2.64
N GLN A 186 7.04 -1.79 -2.49
CA GLN A 186 6.60 -0.96 -3.62
C GLN A 186 7.78 -0.30 -4.33
N GLN A 187 8.79 0.18 -3.58
CA GLN A 187 10.01 0.74 -4.17
C GLN A 187 10.84 -0.32 -4.89
N MET A 188 10.99 -1.51 -4.30
CA MET A 188 11.67 -2.63 -4.95
C MET A 188 10.96 -3.04 -6.26
N LEU A 189 9.63 -3.15 -6.23
CA LEU A 189 8.80 -3.45 -7.40
C LEU A 189 8.97 -2.39 -8.49
N ALA A 190 8.87 -1.11 -8.14
CA ALA A 190 9.07 0.01 -9.06
C ALA A 190 10.49 -0.02 -9.68
N LEU A 191 11.51 -0.35 -8.89
CA LEU A 191 12.89 -0.41 -9.35
C LEU A 191 13.13 -1.59 -10.32
N LEU A 192 12.52 -2.75 -10.08
CA LEU A 192 12.54 -3.87 -11.03
C LEU A 192 11.90 -3.48 -12.36
N VAL A 193 10.72 -2.83 -12.31
CA VAL A 193 10.06 -2.30 -13.51
C VAL A 193 10.89 -1.19 -14.17
N ARG A 194 11.61 -0.36 -13.42
CA ARG A 194 12.53 0.61 -14.01
C ARG A 194 13.69 -0.07 -14.74
N GLY A 195 14.25 -1.12 -14.16
CA GLY A 195 15.45 -1.80 -14.65
C GLY A 195 15.20 -2.84 -15.76
N HIS A 196 13.94 -3.19 -16.07
CA HIS A 196 13.62 -4.33 -16.95
C HIS A 196 14.03 -4.14 -18.42
N ARG A 197 14.45 -2.94 -18.85
CA ARG A 197 15.03 -2.70 -20.19
C ARG A 197 15.98 -1.51 -20.15
N ARG A 198 16.77 -1.36 -21.22
CA ARG A 198 17.82 -0.32 -21.34
C ARG A 198 18.85 -0.45 -20.21
N ASN A 199 19.41 0.65 -19.72
CA ASN A 199 20.44 0.64 -18.68
C ASN A 199 19.82 0.27 -17.33
N ILE A 200 20.44 -0.69 -16.64
CA ILE A 200 20.09 -1.03 -15.26
C ILE A 200 20.62 0.09 -14.35
N PRO A 201 19.77 0.77 -13.55
CA PRO A 201 20.20 1.82 -12.64
C PRO A 201 20.92 1.26 -11.41
N LYS A 202 22.15 0.76 -11.57
CA LYS A 202 22.92 0.05 -10.53
C LYS A 202 23.02 0.83 -9.21
N ASP A 203 23.24 2.15 -9.29
CA ASP A 203 23.34 3.01 -8.11
C ASP A 203 22.06 2.97 -7.26
N LYS A 204 20.89 2.88 -7.91
CA LYS A 204 19.60 2.76 -7.22
C LYS A 204 19.37 1.41 -6.57
N PHE A 205 19.91 0.35 -7.15
CA PHE A 205 19.90 -0.96 -6.50
C PHE A 205 20.83 -1.00 -5.28
N ALA A 206 21.97 -0.32 -5.35
CA ALA A 206 22.93 -0.26 -4.23
C ALA A 206 22.36 0.47 -2.99
N GLU A 207 21.34 1.32 -3.14
CA GLU A 207 20.64 1.97 -2.02
C GLU A 207 19.96 0.97 -1.06
N PHE A 208 19.71 -0.28 -1.49
CA PHE A 208 19.12 -1.36 -0.68
C PHE A 208 20.16 -2.24 0.05
N GLY A 209 21.44 -1.84 0.08
CA GLY A 209 22.48 -2.61 0.78
C GLY A 209 22.64 -4.02 0.23
N ASP A 210 22.63 -5.02 1.11
CA ASP A 210 22.84 -6.44 0.77
C ASP A 210 21.74 -6.97 -0.17
N ASP A 211 20.50 -6.49 -0.01
CA ASP A 211 19.37 -6.87 -0.86
C ASP A 211 19.49 -6.30 -2.29
N GLY A 212 20.31 -5.26 -2.48
CA GLY A 212 20.58 -4.68 -3.80
C GLY A 212 21.13 -5.70 -4.81
N VAL A 213 21.97 -6.63 -4.34
CA VAL A 213 22.51 -7.71 -5.19
C VAL A 213 21.40 -8.68 -5.61
N LYS A 214 20.52 -9.05 -4.69
CA LYS A 214 19.36 -9.92 -4.94
C LYS A 214 18.41 -9.26 -5.94
N LEU A 215 18.11 -7.97 -5.77
CA LEU A 215 17.27 -7.19 -6.68
C LEU A 215 17.86 -7.08 -8.10
N ILE A 216 19.18 -6.92 -8.24
CA ILE A 216 19.83 -6.96 -9.57
C ILE A 216 19.66 -8.33 -10.21
N ARG A 217 19.82 -9.43 -9.44
CA ARG A 217 19.60 -10.80 -9.93
C ARG A 217 18.16 -11.00 -10.42
N LEU A 218 17.17 -10.52 -9.67
CA LEU A 218 15.76 -10.51 -10.10
C LEU A 218 15.55 -9.68 -11.37
N CYS A 219 16.19 -8.51 -11.47
CA CYS A 219 16.11 -7.66 -12.65
C CYS A 219 16.67 -8.39 -13.89
N VAL A 220 17.77 -9.15 -13.74
CA VAL A 220 18.33 -9.97 -14.82
C VAL A 220 17.35 -11.07 -15.25
N LEU A 221 16.71 -11.77 -14.31
CA LEU A 221 15.70 -12.79 -14.61
C LEU A 221 14.48 -12.21 -15.34
N LEU A 222 14.01 -11.04 -14.90
CA LEU A 222 12.90 -10.33 -15.55
C LEU A 222 13.27 -9.95 -16.98
N ARG A 223 14.45 -9.37 -17.20
CA ARG A 223 14.96 -9.00 -18.53
C ARG A 223 15.06 -10.21 -19.46
N PHE A 224 15.55 -11.33 -18.93
CA PHE A 224 15.63 -12.59 -19.65
C PHE A 224 14.25 -13.08 -20.09
N ALA A 225 13.28 -13.11 -19.18
CA ALA A 225 11.92 -13.54 -19.48
C ALA A 225 11.22 -12.65 -20.53
N ILE A 226 11.39 -11.32 -20.42
CA ILE A 226 10.85 -10.36 -21.38
C ILE A 226 11.46 -10.57 -22.77
N LEU A 227 12.78 -10.78 -22.87
CA LEU A 227 13.45 -11.02 -24.14
C LEU A 227 12.88 -12.25 -24.85
N PHE A 228 12.63 -13.33 -24.10
CA PHE A 228 12.04 -14.56 -24.63
C PHE A 228 10.61 -14.39 -25.15
N HIS A 229 9.87 -13.42 -24.63
CA HIS A 229 8.49 -13.16 -25.03
C HIS A 229 8.30 -11.82 -25.76
N HIS A 230 9.38 -11.20 -26.26
CA HIS A 230 9.30 -9.93 -26.98
C HIS A 230 8.45 -10.04 -28.25
N ILE A 231 8.54 -11.18 -28.95
CA ILE A 231 7.62 -11.51 -30.04
C ILE A 231 6.32 -12.02 -29.40
N ARG A 232 5.31 -11.16 -29.39
CA ARG A 232 3.98 -11.47 -28.84
C ARG A 232 3.35 -12.59 -29.67
N GLY A 233 2.99 -13.71 -29.04
CA GLY A 233 2.38 -14.84 -29.72
C GLY A 233 2.43 -16.15 -28.93
N THR A 234 1.95 -17.22 -29.54
CA THR A 234 1.87 -18.58 -28.99
C THR A 234 3.04 -19.47 -29.44
N GLN A 235 4.10 -18.88 -30.01
CA GLN A 235 5.24 -19.65 -30.48
C GLN A 235 5.88 -20.43 -29.33
N GLN A 236 6.16 -21.71 -29.58
CA GLN A 236 6.81 -22.57 -28.60
C GLN A 236 8.24 -22.07 -28.37
N MET A 237 8.50 -21.59 -27.17
CA MET A 237 9.81 -21.09 -26.78
C MET A 237 10.75 -22.26 -26.44
N PRO A 238 12.06 -22.14 -26.72
CA PRO A 238 12.99 -23.21 -26.42
C PRO A 238 13.08 -23.46 -24.91
N THR A 239 13.28 -24.72 -24.55
CA THR A 239 13.60 -25.12 -23.18
C THR A 239 15.03 -24.70 -22.87
N VAL A 240 15.21 -24.04 -21.73
CA VAL A 240 16.49 -23.47 -21.30
C VAL A 240 16.84 -24.01 -19.93
N LYS A 241 18.13 -24.34 -19.75
CA LYS A 241 18.70 -24.65 -18.45
C LYS A 241 19.60 -23.50 -18.02
N LEU A 242 19.32 -22.93 -16.85
CA LEU A 242 20.11 -21.85 -16.27
C LEU A 242 21.01 -22.42 -15.18
N HIS A 243 22.26 -21.99 -15.19
CA HIS A 243 23.24 -22.30 -14.16
C HIS A 243 23.80 -20.99 -13.63
N ALA A 244 23.81 -20.87 -12.31
CA ALA A 244 24.31 -19.71 -11.60
C ALA A 244 25.49 -20.11 -10.72
N ALA A 245 26.51 -19.26 -10.68
CA ALA A 245 27.53 -19.26 -9.65
C ALA A 245 27.21 -18.15 -8.63
N GLY A 246 27.48 -18.43 -7.36
CA GLY A 246 27.25 -17.52 -6.23
C GLY A 246 28.08 -16.26 -6.29
#